data_AF-A0A8J3TZL7-F1
#
_entry.id   AF-A0A8J3TZL7-F1
#
_cell.length_a   1.000
_cell.length_b   1.000
_cell.length_c   1.000
_cell.angle_alpha   90.00
_cell.angle_beta   90.00
_cell.angle_gamma   90.00
#
_symmetry.space_group_name_H-M   'P 1'
#
loop_
_entity.id
_entity.type
_entity.pdbx_description
1 polymer ?
#
loop_
_entity_poly.entity_id
_entity_poly.type
_entity_poly.pdbx_seq_one_letter_code
_entity_poly.pdbx_strand_id
1 'polypeptide(L)'
;MPLSAWAQAMEPVLEGQPARQEAWAAVLLVCASTLAGAWLARRNSQRMTLWLAIASAMMIVTALVDLLPDAYAEAGETGVPLWEPALAAAFGFLVITYFTRRGCACPDDEPSRYGSHAPGIHRRVKQGVGAAVYGGMGTAAALTMHRAIEGATLALTASIVVVIALTVHSASEGLALAALLDIARQRLTPWLVVSCASPAVGVATATLSPLPPQMVPILLSMVMGVLLRTAIVGMKLAASKQRNGRLSTRQIAIAATAATTAGVLLATAHTFNEEEPAEATSTSVGQTTKVSASPSPHPTPRPTTPTRNPTPSPFKTAALTQAQLRAAVRSGRLSLADVFRRDDEVTKGTGIGRIVRVLPRHTSEQISAVLTAGGIAENQRIDTLSEPQRQKLLEGLSE
;
A
#
# COMPACT_ATOMS: atom_id res chain seq x y z
N MET A 1 36.28 22.29 22.45
CA MET A 1 35.54 22.18 23.72
C MET A 1 36.05 20.96 24.47
N PRO A 2 36.40 21.07 25.76
CA PRO A 2 36.85 19.93 26.56
C PRO A 2 35.69 18.97 26.88
N LEU A 3 35.96 17.66 26.87
CA LEU A 3 34.99 16.59 27.15
C LEU A 3 34.28 16.74 28.52
N SER A 4 34.92 17.41 29.49
CA SER A 4 34.36 17.68 30.80
C SER A 4 33.20 18.68 30.78
N ALA A 5 33.22 19.65 29.86
CA ALA A 5 32.12 20.61 29.68
C ALA A 5 30.89 19.94 29.05
N TRP A 6 31.11 18.91 28.22
CA TRP A 6 30.03 18.08 27.66
C TRP A 6 29.38 17.19 28.74
N ALA A 7 30.19 16.61 29.64
CA ALA A 7 29.68 15.79 30.74
C ALA A 7 28.83 16.62 31.74
N GLN A 8 29.30 17.82 32.11
CA GLN A 8 28.57 18.70 33.03
C GLN A 8 27.31 19.33 32.41
N ALA A 9 27.26 19.51 31.08
CA ALA A 9 26.05 19.95 30.39
C ALA A 9 24.99 18.83 30.26
N MET A 10 25.39 17.56 30.32
CA MET A 10 24.49 16.40 30.24
C MET A 10 23.98 15.91 31.60
N GLU A 11 24.67 16.29 32.69
CA GLU A 11 24.32 15.90 34.07
C GLU A 11 22.91 16.38 34.52
N PRO A 12 22.50 17.65 34.32
CA PRO A 12 21.14 18.09 34.69
C PRO A 12 20.04 17.56 33.76
N VAL A 13 20.40 16.91 32.64
CA VAL A 13 19.45 16.30 31.69
C VAL A 13 19.10 14.87 32.13
N LEU A 14 19.87 14.24 33.01
CA LEU A 14 19.68 12.86 33.48
C LEU A 14 18.96 12.76 34.84
N GLU A 15 19.04 13.79 35.68
CA GLU A 15 18.39 13.81 37.00
C GLU A 15 17.02 14.51 36.94
N GLY A 16 15.97 13.73 36.61
CA GLY A 16 14.63 14.01 37.13
C GLY A 16 13.64 14.75 36.23
N GLN A 17 13.33 14.21 35.04
CA GLN A 17 12.03 14.47 34.40
C GLN A 17 11.26 13.16 34.16
N PRO A 18 10.11 12.96 34.82
CA PRO A 18 9.28 11.74 34.65
C PRO A 18 8.87 11.53 33.18
N ALA A 19 8.65 12.61 32.42
CA ALA A 19 8.37 12.58 30.98
C ALA A 19 9.46 11.86 30.16
N ARG A 20 10.72 11.90 30.60
CA ARG A 20 11.82 11.21 29.90
C ARG A 20 11.80 9.71 30.17
N GLN A 21 11.45 9.29 31.39
CA GLN A 21 11.35 7.86 31.74
C GLN A 21 10.19 7.18 31.03
N GLU A 22 9.05 7.87 30.91
CA GLU A 22 7.88 7.39 30.19
C GLU A 22 8.18 7.15 28.70
N ALA A 23 8.87 8.09 28.04
CA ALA A 23 9.28 7.92 26.64
C ALA A 23 10.21 6.71 26.46
N TRP A 24 11.17 6.50 27.35
CA TRP A 24 12.06 5.32 27.29
C TRP A 24 11.32 4.01 27.57
N ALA A 25 10.36 4.00 28.49
CA ALA A 25 9.51 2.84 28.74
C ALA A 25 8.65 2.51 27.51
N ALA A 26 8.09 3.52 26.84
CA ALA A 26 7.36 3.35 25.59
C ALA A 26 8.25 2.80 24.47
N VAL A 27 9.49 3.30 24.33
CA VAL A 27 10.47 2.75 23.39
C VAL A 27 10.75 1.28 23.67
N LEU A 28 10.95 0.89 24.93
CA LEU A 28 11.18 -0.51 25.30
C LEU A 28 9.96 -1.39 24.97
N LEU A 29 8.75 -0.89 25.21
CA LEU A 29 7.51 -1.60 24.87
C LEU A 29 7.36 -1.78 23.35
N VAL A 30 7.61 -0.74 22.57
CA VAL A 30 7.65 -0.77 21.10
C VAL A 30 8.70 -1.76 20.59
N CYS A 31 9.91 -1.77 21.17
CA CYS A 31 10.95 -2.73 20.86
C CYS A 31 10.48 -4.17 21.13
N ALA A 32 9.97 -4.43 22.32
CA ALA A 32 9.48 -5.75 22.71
C ALA A 32 8.35 -6.24 21.80
N SER A 33 7.42 -5.35 21.45
CA SER A 33 6.32 -5.64 20.53
C SER A 33 6.81 -6.00 19.12
N THR A 34 7.80 -5.27 18.62
CA THR A 34 8.42 -5.56 17.31
C THR A 34 9.11 -6.92 17.31
N LEU A 35 9.88 -7.22 18.36
CA LEU A 35 10.52 -8.52 18.54
C LEU A 35 9.48 -9.63 18.60
N ALA A 36 8.37 -9.43 19.33
CA ALA A 36 7.27 -10.37 19.41
C ALA A 36 6.62 -10.62 18.04
N GLY A 37 6.37 -9.57 17.26
CA GLY A 37 5.87 -9.66 15.89
C GLY A 37 6.80 -10.44 14.96
N ALA A 38 8.09 -10.12 14.99
CA ALA A 38 9.11 -10.81 14.20
C ALA A 38 9.27 -12.28 14.62
N TRP A 39 9.22 -12.57 15.92
CA TRP A 39 9.26 -13.92 16.45
C TRP A 39 8.03 -14.75 16.04
N LEU A 40 6.83 -14.15 16.12
CA LEU A 40 5.58 -14.78 15.73
C LEU A 40 5.58 -15.14 14.23
N ALA A 41 6.13 -14.27 13.40
CA ALA A 41 6.31 -14.52 11.97
C ALA A 41 7.20 -15.74 11.69
N ARG A 42 8.32 -15.86 12.42
CA ARG A 42 9.25 -17.00 12.27
C ARG A 42 8.63 -18.31 12.74
N ARG A 43 7.93 -18.30 13.87
CA ARG A 43 7.34 -19.51 14.45
C ARG A 43 6.21 -20.09 13.59
N ASN A 44 5.54 -19.25 12.81
CA ASN A 44 4.37 -19.64 12.04
C ASN A 44 4.56 -19.46 10.52
N SER A 45 5.70 -19.93 10.00
CA SER A 45 6.12 -19.77 8.60
C SER A 45 5.07 -20.27 7.59
N GLN A 46 4.34 -21.34 7.92
CA GLN A 46 3.28 -21.87 7.07
C GLN A 46 2.08 -20.92 6.89
N ARG A 47 1.89 -19.95 7.79
CA ARG A 47 0.80 -18.96 7.74
C ARG A 47 1.28 -17.57 7.33
N MET A 48 2.49 -17.43 6.79
CA MET A 48 3.07 -16.13 6.42
C MET A 48 2.17 -15.29 5.51
N THR A 49 1.44 -15.90 4.58
CA THR A 49 0.52 -15.15 3.69
C THR A 49 -0.63 -14.49 4.46
N LEU A 50 -1.16 -15.15 5.50
CA LEU A 50 -2.21 -14.60 6.34
C LEU A 50 -1.67 -13.44 7.19
N TRP A 51 -0.52 -13.66 7.82
CA TRP A 51 0.13 -12.64 8.63
C TRP A 51 0.52 -11.42 7.81
N LEU A 52 1.04 -11.60 6.60
CA LEU A 52 1.33 -10.51 5.67
C LEU A 52 0.06 -9.74 5.28
N ALA A 53 -1.06 -10.43 5.05
CA ALA A 53 -2.34 -9.77 4.77
C ALA A 53 -2.84 -8.94 5.96
N ILE A 54 -2.75 -9.49 7.18
CA ILE A 54 -3.13 -8.79 8.41
C ILE A 54 -2.26 -7.56 8.63
N ALA A 55 -0.93 -7.72 8.60
CA ALA A 55 0.00 -6.60 8.78
C ALA A 55 -0.18 -5.53 7.70
N SER A 56 -0.38 -5.94 6.45
CA SER A 56 -0.69 -5.03 5.36
C SER A 56 -2.00 -4.28 5.57
N ALA A 57 -3.05 -4.93 6.07
CA ALA A 57 -4.32 -4.27 6.36
C ALA A 57 -4.15 -3.27 7.51
N MET A 58 -3.44 -3.65 8.58
CA MET A 58 -3.09 -2.76 9.70
C MET A 58 -2.36 -1.51 9.22
N MET A 59 -1.36 -1.65 8.35
CA MET A 59 -0.59 -0.53 7.81
C MET A 59 -1.46 0.43 7.00
N ILE A 60 -2.45 -0.06 6.23
CA ILE A 60 -3.42 0.81 5.53
C ILE A 60 -4.29 1.55 6.54
N VAL A 61 -4.79 0.85 7.56
CA VAL A 61 -5.64 1.46 8.60
C VAL A 61 -4.87 2.55 9.33
N THR A 62 -3.65 2.27 9.82
CA THR A 62 -2.82 3.30 10.47
C THR A 62 -2.55 4.47 9.54
N ALA A 63 -2.16 4.23 8.29
CA ALA A 63 -1.91 5.32 7.35
C ALA A 63 -3.15 6.23 7.12
N LEU A 64 -4.36 5.65 7.08
CA LEU A 64 -5.58 6.40 6.76
C LEU A 64 -6.30 6.98 7.98
N VAL A 65 -6.23 6.33 9.14
CA VAL A 65 -6.99 6.69 10.35
C VAL A 65 -6.14 7.49 11.34
N ASP A 66 -4.82 7.35 11.29
CA ASP A 66 -3.90 7.98 12.24
C ASP A 66 -3.13 9.11 11.52
N LEU A 67 -2.26 8.74 10.57
CA LEU A 67 -1.35 9.71 9.93
C LEU A 67 -2.04 10.74 9.03
N LEU A 68 -3.06 10.32 8.28
CA LEU A 68 -3.77 11.20 7.36
C LEU A 68 -4.52 12.33 8.08
N PRO A 69 -5.40 12.05 9.06
CA PRO A 69 -6.10 13.13 9.76
C PRO A 69 -5.14 14.03 10.52
N ASP A 70 -4.14 13.47 11.22
CA ASP A 70 -3.16 14.25 11.99
C ASP A 70 -2.36 15.20 11.09
N ALA A 71 -1.85 14.70 9.95
CA ALA A 71 -1.08 15.54 9.04
C ALA A 71 -1.91 16.68 8.43
N TYR A 72 -3.21 16.47 8.20
CA TYR A 72 -4.10 17.51 7.68
C TYR A 72 -4.52 18.51 8.76
N ALA A 73 -4.78 18.04 9.98
CA ALA A 73 -5.08 18.90 11.13
C ALA A 73 -3.89 19.84 11.41
N GLU A 74 -2.69 19.27 11.54
CA GLU A 74 -1.48 20.04 11.85
C GLU A 74 -1.07 20.99 10.71
N ALA A 75 -1.32 20.61 9.44
CA ALA A 75 -1.15 21.52 8.32
C ALA A 75 -2.07 22.76 8.43
N GLY A 76 -3.32 22.56 8.84
CA GLY A 76 -4.28 23.64 9.09
C GLY A 76 -3.84 24.57 10.22
N GLU A 77 -3.35 24.01 11.32
CA GLU A 77 -2.88 24.78 12.48
C GLU A 77 -1.60 25.57 12.20
N THR A 78 -0.68 25.00 11.42
CA THR A 78 0.61 25.63 11.09
C THR A 78 0.56 26.55 9.87
N GLY A 79 -0.62 26.69 9.24
CA GLY A 79 -0.82 27.51 8.05
C GLY A 79 -0.17 26.94 6.78
N VAL A 80 0.20 25.66 6.80
CA VAL A 80 0.75 24.95 5.63
C VAL A 80 -0.40 24.67 4.65
N PRO A 81 -0.27 25.06 3.37
CA PRO A 81 -1.30 24.77 2.37
C PRO A 81 -1.58 23.26 2.26
N LEU A 82 -2.85 22.84 2.25
CA LEU A 82 -3.26 21.42 2.23
C LEU A 82 -2.74 20.60 1.03
N TRP A 83 -2.23 21.26 -0.02
CA TRP A 83 -1.62 20.57 -1.14
C TRP A 83 -0.18 20.12 -0.84
N GLU A 84 0.54 20.76 0.08
CA GLU A 84 1.92 20.38 0.44
C GLU A 84 1.99 19.00 1.10
N PRO A 85 1.16 18.68 2.13
CA PRO A 85 1.09 17.33 2.69
C PRO A 85 0.71 16.29 1.63
N ALA A 86 -0.27 16.60 0.76
CA ALA A 86 -0.67 15.70 -0.32
C ALA A 86 0.48 15.40 -1.32
N LEU A 87 1.27 16.41 -1.69
CA LEU A 87 2.45 16.22 -2.53
C LEU A 87 3.55 15.43 -1.81
N ALA A 88 3.76 15.68 -0.53
CA ALA A 88 4.73 14.93 0.28
C ALA A 88 4.34 13.44 0.35
N ALA A 89 3.05 13.14 0.55
CA ALA A 89 2.53 11.78 0.50
C ALA A 89 2.72 11.12 -0.87
N ALA A 90 2.37 11.83 -1.95
CA ALA A 90 2.60 11.35 -3.31
C ALA A 90 4.10 11.08 -3.56
N PHE A 91 4.97 11.96 -3.09
CA PHE A 91 6.42 11.82 -3.19
C PHE A 91 6.92 10.58 -2.44
N GLY A 92 6.57 10.42 -1.16
CA GLY A 92 6.93 9.23 -0.39
C GLY A 92 6.46 7.92 -1.04
N PHE A 93 5.22 7.92 -1.53
CA PHE A 93 4.66 6.80 -2.29
C PHE A 93 5.45 6.49 -3.56
N LEU A 94 5.80 7.52 -4.34
CA LEU A 94 6.55 7.40 -5.59
C LEU A 94 7.99 6.94 -5.37
N VAL A 95 8.67 7.46 -4.35
CA VAL A 95 10.04 7.06 -3.99
C VAL A 95 10.09 5.57 -3.68
N ILE A 96 9.18 5.08 -2.83
CA ILE A 96 9.11 3.64 -2.53
C ILE A 96 8.68 2.85 -3.77
N THR A 97 7.76 3.38 -4.57
CA THR A 97 7.39 2.74 -5.84
C THR A 97 8.60 2.60 -6.76
N TYR A 98 9.43 3.62 -6.88
CA TYR A 98 10.63 3.60 -7.70
C TYR A 98 11.64 2.54 -7.23
N PHE A 99 11.93 2.50 -5.93
CA PHE A 99 12.85 1.50 -5.36
C PHE A 99 12.29 0.07 -5.42
N THR A 100 10.99 -0.11 -5.15
CA THR A 100 10.33 -1.42 -5.17
C THR A 100 10.09 -1.95 -6.59
N ARG A 101 9.91 -1.08 -7.60
CA ARG A 101 9.65 -1.50 -8.99
C ARG A 101 10.84 -2.23 -9.62
N ARG A 102 12.08 -1.94 -9.18
CA ARG A 102 13.27 -2.70 -9.58
C ARG A 102 13.53 -3.95 -8.72
N GLY A 103 12.94 -4.01 -7.52
CA GLY A 103 13.05 -5.12 -6.58
C GLY A 103 12.00 -6.23 -6.76
N CYS A 104 10.85 -5.93 -7.38
CA CYS A 104 9.90 -6.95 -7.80
C CYS A 104 10.46 -7.71 -9.00
N ALA A 105 11.31 -8.71 -8.71
CA ALA A 105 11.48 -9.87 -9.56
C ALA A 105 10.15 -10.64 -9.59
N CYS A 106 9.12 -10.08 -10.23
CA CYS A 106 8.11 -10.91 -10.86
C CYS A 106 8.88 -11.69 -11.94
N PRO A 107 8.95 -13.02 -11.88
CA PRO A 107 9.27 -13.79 -13.06
C PRO A 107 8.08 -13.62 -14.01
N ASP A 108 8.05 -12.50 -14.74
CA ASP A 108 7.20 -12.36 -15.93
C ASP A 108 7.88 -12.96 -17.17
N ASP A 109 9.08 -13.53 -17.00
CA ASP A 109 9.61 -14.53 -17.91
C ASP A 109 9.40 -15.91 -17.26
N GLU A 110 8.32 -16.61 -17.62
CA GLU A 110 8.43 -18.07 -17.66
C GLU A 110 9.63 -18.36 -18.57
N PRO A 111 10.68 -19.07 -18.09
CA PRO A 111 11.66 -19.59 -19.02
C PRO A 111 10.90 -20.57 -19.90
N SER A 112 10.77 -20.22 -21.18
CA SER A 112 10.39 -21.15 -22.23
C SER A 112 11.08 -22.48 -21.97
N ARG A 113 10.31 -23.51 -21.62
CA ARG A 113 10.79 -24.89 -21.59
C ARG A 113 11.01 -25.34 -23.03
N TYR A 114 12.04 -24.80 -23.65
CA TYR A 114 12.64 -25.30 -24.87
C TYR A 114 14.14 -25.01 -24.80
N GLY A 115 14.93 -26.08 -24.83
CA GLY A 115 16.38 -26.02 -25.07
C GLY A 115 17.24 -26.02 -23.82
N SER A 116 17.76 -27.19 -23.49
CA SER A 116 18.90 -27.40 -22.60
C SER A 116 20.15 -26.67 -23.11
N HIS A 117 20.34 -25.41 -22.71
CA HIS A 117 21.66 -24.76 -22.71
C HIS A 117 21.91 -24.15 -21.34
N ALA A 118 23.03 -24.53 -20.72
CA ALA A 118 23.41 -24.15 -19.38
C ALA A 118 23.46 -22.62 -19.22
N PRO A 119 22.57 -21.99 -18.44
CA PRO A 119 22.64 -20.56 -18.20
C PRO A 119 23.74 -20.30 -17.16
N GLY A 120 24.77 -19.56 -17.56
CA GLY A 120 25.91 -19.22 -16.72
C GLY A 120 25.50 -18.62 -15.36
N ILE A 121 26.15 -19.13 -14.31
CA ILE A 121 25.99 -18.76 -12.89
C ILE A 121 25.99 -17.23 -12.68
N HIS A 122 26.69 -16.49 -13.53
CA HIS A 122 26.81 -15.03 -13.46
C HIS A 122 25.50 -14.24 -13.63
N ARG A 123 24.53 -14.71 -14.44
CA ARG A 123 23.27 -13.98 -14.67
C ARG A 123 22.29 -14.13 -13.49
N ARG A 124 22.27 -15.31 -12.85
CA ARG A 124 21.48 -15.55 -11.63
C ARG A 124 21.99 -14.73 -10.44
N VAL A 125 23.31 -14.61 -10.30
CA VAL A 125 23.89 -13.78 -9.23
C VAL A 125 23.53 -12.31 -9.44
N LYS A 126 23.64 -11.78 -10.67
CA LYS A 126 23.34 -10.37 -10.94
C LYS A 126 21.84 -10.03 -10.79
N GLN A 127 20.93 -10.93 -11.17
CA GLN A 127 19.49 -10.74 -10.99
C GLN A 127 19.04 -10.96 -9.52
N GLY A 128 19.64 -11.92 -8.81
CA GLY A 128 19.38 -12.16 -7.39
C GLY A 128 19.88 -11.02 -6.49
N VAL A 129 21.04 -10.44 -6.82
CA VAL A 129 21.55 -9.25 -6.11
C VAL A 129 20.69 -8.02 -6.39
N GLY A 130 20.21 -7.81 -7.62
CA GLY A 130 19.29 -6.71 -7.93
C GLY A 130 17.94 -6.80 -7.21
N ALA A 131 17.34 -7.99 -7.14
CA ALA A 131 16.05 -8.19 -6.46
C ALA A 131 16.18 -8.10 -4.93
N ALA A 132 17.24 -8.67 -4.36
CA ALA A 132 17.45 -8.69 -2.92
C ALA A 132 17.90 -7.33 -2.35
N VAL A 133 18.73 -6.59 -3.09
CA VAL A 133 19.24 -5.26 -2.67
C VAL A 133 18.19 -4.17 -2.84
N TYR A 134 17.31 -4.24 -3.84
CA TYR A 134 16.31 -3.17 -4.06
C TYR A 134 14.93 -3.46 -3.47
N GLY A 135 14.56 -4.72 -3.22
CA GLY A 135 13.24 -5.07 -2.67
C GLY A 135 13.19 -5.12 -1.13
N GLY A 136 14.05 -5.97 -0.54
CA GLY A 136 14.03 -6.23 0.92
C GLY A 136 14.72 -5.13 1.73
N MET A 137 15.91 -4.71 1.29
CA MET A 137 16.72 -3.69 1.97
C MET A 137 16.09 -2.30 1.89
N GLY A 138 15.52 -1.90 0.75
CA GLY A 138 14.81 -0.64 0.62
C GLY A 138 13.57 -0.55 1.51
N THR A 139 12.79 -1.63 1.60
CA THR A 139 11.62 -1.68 2.50
C THR A 139 12.03 -1.70 3.96
N ALA A 140 13.07 -2.46 4.31
CA ALA A 140 13.59 -2.48 5.68
C ALA A 140 14.16 -1.11 6.10
N ALA A 141 14.89 -0.43 5.21
CA ALA A 141 15.37 0.93 5.45
C ALA A 141 14.22 1.93 5.65
N ALA A 142 13.18 1.85 4.81
CA ALA A 142 11.98 2.68 4.95
C ALA A 142 11.26 2.45 6.29
N LEU A 143 11.08 1.19 6.70
CA LEU A 143 10.51 0.83 8.01
C LEU A 143 11.38 1.32 9.17
N THR A 144 12.70 1.21 9.07
CA THR A 144 13.60 1.73 10.12
C THR A 144 13.55 3.25 10.23
N MET A 145 13.44 3.96 9.10
CA MET A 145 13.31 5.41 9.10
C MET A 145 11.95 5.84 9.65
N HIS A 146 10.88 5.14 9.27
CA HIS A 146 9.54 5.37 9.80
C HIS A 146 9.51 5.24 11.33
N ARG A 147 10.11 4.19 11.88
CA ARG A 147 10.18 3.96 13.33
C ARG A 147 11.03 4.98 14.08
N ALA A 148 12.05 5.55 13.44
CA ALA A 148 12.75 6.68 14.01
C ALA A 148 11.82 7.90 14.13
N ILE A 149 10.93 8.11 13.16
CA ILE A 149 9.92 9.18 13.23
C ILE A 149 8.89 8.88 14.33
N GLU A 150 8.43 7.64 14.50
CA GLU A 150 7.58 7.25 15.64
C GLU A 150 8.29 7.43 16.99
N GLY A 151 9.59 7.14 17.06
CA GLY A 151 10.38 7.43 18.25
C GLY A 151 10.43 8.92 18.56
N ALA A 152 10.53 9.76 17.53
CA ALA A 152 10.48 11.21 17.70
C ALA A 152 9.11 11.66 18.23
N THR A 153 8.00 11.08 17.77
CA THR A 153 6.66 11.40 18.28
C THR A 153 6.46 10.93 19.72
N LEU A 154 6.99 9.77 20.11
CA LEU A 154 6.99 9.30 21.51
C LEU A 154 7.68 10.26 22.48
N ALA A 155 8.67 11.02 22.03
CA ALA A 155 9.30 12.05 22.85
C ALA A 155 8.40 13.27 23.07
N LEU A 156 7.40 13.47 22.21
CA LEU A 156 6.50 14.61 22.21
C LEU A 156 5.13 14.28 22.82
N THR A 157 4.71 13.01 22.79
CA THR A 157 3.38 12.58 23.23
C THR A 157 3.42 11.73 24.50
N ALA A 158 2.80 12.19 25.58
CA ALA A 158 2.68 11.44 26.85
C ALA A 158 1.41 10.58 26.97
N SER A 159 0.66 10.39 25.87
CA SER A 159 -0.63 9.69 25.93
C SER A 159 -0.45 8.17 25.96
N ILE A 160 -0.98 7.53 27.02
CA ILE A 160 -1.03 6.07 27.15
C ILE A 160 -1.73 5.40 25.96
N VAL A 161 -2.73 6.07 25.37
CA VAL A 161 -3.50 5.58 24.24
C VAL A 161 -2.62 5.51 22.99
N VAL A 162 -1.82 6.55 22.74
CA VAL A 162 -0.84 6.60 21.65
C VAL A 162 0.21 5.50 21.83
N VAL A 163 0.71 5.30 23.05
CA VAL A 163 1.68 4.23 23.35
C VAL A 163 1.09 2.84 23.05
N ILE A 164 -0.17 2.58 23.41
CA ILE A 164 -0.85 1.32 23.10
C ILE A 164 -1.01 1.15 21.58
N ALA A 165 -1.44 2.19 20.87
CA ALA A 165 -1.59 2.19 19.42
C ALA A 165 -0.26 1.87 18.72
N LEU A 166 0.81 2.59 19.06
CA LEU A 166 2.16 2.37 18.55
C LEU A 166 2.69 0.97 18.88
N THR A 167 2.35 0.44 20.06
CA THR A 167 2.73 -0.93 20.44
C THR A 167 2.08 -1.95 19.52
N VAL A 168 0.77 -1.86 19.25
CA VAL A 168 0.06 -2.77 18.34
C VAL A 168 0.57 -2.61 16.90
N HIS A 169 0.82 -1.38 16.48
CA HIS A 169 1.40 -1.05 15.19
C HIS A 169 2.78 -1.72 15.02
N SER A 170 3.66 -1.54 16.00
CA SER A 170 5.03 -2.09 16.03
C SER A 170 5.11 -3.61 15.94
N ALA A 171 4.15 -4.34 16.54
CA ALA A 171 4.06 -5.79 16.35
C ALA A 171 3.78 -6.16 14.89
N SER A 172 2.86 -5.44 14.25
CA SER A 172 2.49 -5.66 12.85
C SER A 172 3.66 -5.38 11.91
N GLU A 173 4.44 -4.33 12.21
CA GLU A 173 5.65 -4.01 11.47
C GLU A 173 6.74 -5.07 11.63
N GLY A 174 7.03 -5.52 12.86
CA GLY A 174 8.04 -6.55 13.12
C GLY A 174 7.71 -7.85 12.38
N LEU A 175 6.42 -8.17 12.31
CA LEU A 175 5.90 -9.28 11.52
C LEU A 175 6.08 -9.07 10.01
N ALA A 176 5.77 -7.87 9.51
CA ALA A 176 5.95 -7.52 8.09
C ALA A 176 7.43 -7.56 7.68
N LEU A 177 8.32 -6.99 8.50
CA LEU A 177 9.76 -6.99 8.29
C LEU A 177 10.31 -8.41 8.23
N ALA A 178 9.90 -9.28 9.17
CA ALA A 178 10.29 -10.68 9.18
C ALA A 178 9.80 -11.43 7.94
N ALA A 179 8.55 -11.24 7.53
CA ALA A 179 8.00 -11.88 6.34
C ALA A 179 8.70 -11.41 5.05
N LEU A 180 8.96 -10.11 4.92
CA LEU A 180 9.61 -9.54 3.74
C LEU A 180 11.09 -9.96 3.63
N LEU A 181 11.82 -9.97 4.74
CA LEU A 181 13.22 -10.41 4.75
C LEU A 181 13.36 -11.92 4.52
N ASP A 182 12.42 -12.73 5.01
CA ASP A 182 12.38 -14.16 4.70
C ASP A 182 12.15 -14.40 3.20
N ILE A 183 11.21 -13.69 2.59
CA ILE A 183 10.98 -13.74 1.13
C ILE A 183 12.23 -13.30 0.36
N ALA A 184 12.93 -12.27 0.83
CA ALA A 184 14.17 -11.77 0.23
C ALA A 184 15.41 -12.65 0.55
N ARG A 185 15.26 -13.71 1.35
CA ARG A 185 16.35 -14.56 1.88
C ARG A 185 17.48 -13.77 2.54
N GLN A 186 17.13 -12.68 3.23
CA GLN A 186 18.07 -11.82 3.95
C GLN A 186 18.15 -12.21 5.42
N ARG A 187 19.26 -11.86 6.08
CA ARG A 187 19.42 -12.09 7.52
C ARG A 187 18.51 -11.14 8.29
N LEU A 188 17.53 -11.68 9.02
CA LEU A 188 16.59 -10.89 9.83
C LEU A 188 17.28 -10.14 10.97
N THR A 189 18.22 -10.78 11.66
CA THR A 189 18.83 -10.27 12.89
C THR A 189 19.38 -8.84 12.78
N PRO A 190 20.26 -8.48 11.82
CA PRO A 190 20.80 -7.12 11.75
C PRO A 190 19.71 -6.07 11.50
N TRP A 191 18.75 -6.36 10.63
CA TRP A 191 17.65 -5.44 10.33
C TRP A 191 16.70 -5.27 11.52
N LEU A 192 16.45 -6.35 12.25
CA LEU A 192 15.63 -6.31 13.45
C LEU A 192 16.30 -5.50 14.56
N VAL A 193 17.63 -5.61 14.72
CA VAL A 193 18.39 -4.77 15.65
C VAL A 193 18.30 -3.30 15.28
N VAL A 194 18.53 -2.94 14.01
CA VAL A 194 18.42 -1.55 13.54
C VAL A 194 16.98 -1.03 13.73
N SER A 195 15.98 -1.85 13.42
CA SER A 195 14.56 -1.52 13.62
C SER A 195 14.21 -1.34 15.10
N CYS A 196 14.74 -2.16 16.01
CA CYS A 196 14.55 -1.96 17.46
C CYS A 196 15.31 -0.73 17.98
N ALA A 197 16.49 -0.41 17.45
CA ALA A 197 17.24 0.77 17.85
C ALA A 197 16.62 2.08 17.33
N SER A 198 15.90 2.04 16.20
CA SER A 198 15.42 3.25 15.53
C SER A 198 14.49 4.15 16.37
N PRO A 199 13.53 3.68 17.18
CA PRO A 199 12.72 4.57 18.02
C PRO A 199 13.56 5.31 19.08
N ALA A 200 14.56 4.65 19.66
CA ALA A 200 15.50 5.29 20.57
C ALA A 200 16.29 6.41 19.88
N VAL A 201 16.74 6.17 18.64
CA VAL A 201 17.36 7.21 17.82
C VAL A 201 16.39 8.35 17.56
N GLY A 202 15.12 8.04 17.26
CA GLY A 202 14.03 9.00 17.12
C GLY A 202 13.87 9.93 18.32
N VAL A 203 13.69 9.35 19.51
CA VAL A 203 13.60 10.09 20.78
C VAL A 203 14.84 10.97 20.96
N ALA A 204 16.03 10.40 20.77
CA ALA A 204 17.28 11.17 20.90
C ALA A 204 17.34 12.35 19.92
N THR A 205 16.98 12.13 18.65
CA THR A 205 16.99 13.19 17.64
C THR A 205 15.98 14.30 17.94
N ALA A 206 14.77 13.95 18.38
CA ALA A 206 13.75 14.93 18.75
C ALA A 206 14.20 15.78 19.95
N THR A 207 14.89 15.17 20.92
CA THR A 207 15.41 15.91 22.07
C THR A 207 16.59 16.83 21.73
N LEU A 208 17.38 16.49 20.71
CA LEU A 208 18.57 17.27 20.32
C LEU A 208 18.28 18.32 19.25
N SER A 209 17.22 18.15 18.46
CA SER A 209 16.89 19.02 17.33
C SER A 209 15.37 19.11 17.18
N PRO A 210 14.72 20.06 17.88
CA PRO A 210 13.29 20.27 17.73
C PRO A 210 12.97 20.62 16.27
N LEU A 211 12.05 19.87 15.67
CA LEU A 211 11.65 20.07 14.29
C LEU A 211 10.83 21.36 14.17
N PRO A 212 11.04 22.15 13.09
CA PRO A 212 10.15 23.27 12.80
C PRO A 212 8.72 22.74 12.66
N PRO A 213 7.71 23.42 13.23
CA PRO A 213 6.33 22.93 13.22
C PRO A 213 5.79 22.74 11.79
N GLN A 214 6.27 23.53 10.82
CA GLN A 214 5.87 23.38 9.41
C GLN A 214 6.36 22.08 8.76
N MET A 215 7.43 21.46 9.29
CA MET A 215 7.98 20.23 8.74
C MET A 215 7.20 18.98 9.18
N VAL A 216 6.52 19.03 10.33
CA VAL A 216 5.80 17.89 10.89
C VAL A 216 4.73 17.34 9.95
N PRO A 217 3.77 18.14 9.43
CA PRO A 217 2.72 17.61 8.53
C PRO A 217 3.28 17.11 7.19
N ILE A 218 4.39 17.69 6.72
CA ILE A 218 5.10 17.27 5.50
C ILE A 218 5.74 15.89 5.72
N LEU A 219 6.44 15.71 6.83
CA LEU A 219 7.11 14.45 7.18
C LEU A 219 6.09 13.33 7.45
N LEU A 220 5.03 13.61 8.23
CA LEU A 220 3.94 12.67 8.49
C LEU A 220 3.28 12.21 7.19
N SER A 221 2.99 13.15 6.28
CA SER A 221 2.40 12.80 4.99
C SER A 221 3.34 11.99 4.10
N MET A 222 4.63 12.35 4.04
CA MET A 222 5.61 11.58 3.29
C MET A 222 5.69 10.13 3.80
N VAL A 223 5.71 9.96 5.12
CA VAL A 223 5.66 8.65 5.79
C VAL A 223 4.39 7.89 5.45
N MET A 224 3.22 8.53 5.50
CA MET A 224 1.96 7.92 5.12
C MET A 224 2.02 7.37 3.69
N GLY A 225 2.57 8.14 2.74
CA GLY A 225 2.76 7.71 1.36
C GLY A 225 3.66 6.46 1.24
N VAL A 226 4.75 6.42 2.01
CA VAL A 226 5.67 5.27 2.12
C VAL A 226 4.91 4.03 2.62
N LEU A 227 4.20 4.14 3.75
CA LEU A 227 3.44 3.04 4.35
C LEU A 227 2.33 2.54 3.44
N LEU A 228 1.58 3.45 2.81
CA LEU A 228 0.50 3.08 1.91
C LEU A 228 1.05 2.27 0.73
N ARG A 229 2.22 2.65 0.19
CA ARG A 229 2.85 1.88 -0.88
C ARG A 229 3.30 0.49 -0.42
N THR A 230 3.98 0.39 0.72
CA THR A 230 4.46 -0.90 1.25
C THR A 230 3.29 -1.83 1.57
N ALA A 231 2.21 -1.28 2.12
CA ALA A 231 0.99 -2.01 2.40
C ALA A 231 0.33 -2.51 1.10
N ILE A 232 0.12 -1.66 0.08
CA ILE A 232 -0.47 -2.11 -1.20
C ILE A 232 0.36 -3.25 -1.82
N VAL A 233 1.69 -3.17 -1.76
CA VAL A 233 2.57 -4.25 -2.25
C VAL A 233 2.41 -5.51 -1.41
N GLY A 234 2.40 -5.40 -0.08
CA GLY A 234 2.17 -6.51 0.85
C GLY A 234 0.84 -7.21 0.59
N MET A 235 -0.24 -6.45 0.44
CA MET A 235 -1.57 -6.96 0.12
C MET A 235 -1.59 -7.66 -1.24
N LYS A 236 -0.96 -7.08 -2.27
CA LYS A 236 -0.88 -7.69 -3.60
C LYS A 236 -0.10 -9.00 -3.59
N LEU A 237 0.99 -9.08 -2.81
CA LEU A 237 1.77 -10.32 -2.62
C LEU A 237 0.98 -11.38 -1.85
N ALA A 238 0.22 -10.98 -0.83
CA ALA A 238 -0.66 -11.88 -0.12
C ALA A 238 -1.76 -12.43 -1.06
N ALA A 239 -2.38 -11.56 -1.86
CA ALA A 239 -3.42 -11.92 -2.82
C ALA A 239 -2.91 -12.79 -4.00
N SER A 240 -1.68 -12.58 -4.48
CA SER A 240 -1.11 -13.41 -5.55
C SER A 240 -0.81 -14.83 -5.08
N LYS A 241 -0.27 -15.00 -3.86
CA LYS A 241 -0.08 -16.32 -3.24
C LYS A 241 -1.39 -17.03 -2.93
N GLN A 242 -2.46 -16.29 -2.58
CA GLN A 242 -3.80 -16.85 -2.40
C GLN A 242 -4.34 -17.53 -3.67
N ARG A 243 -4.04 -16.97 -4.84
CA ARG A 243 -4.54 -17.46 -6.12
C ARG A 243 -3.95 -18.83 -6.53
N ASN A 244 -2.82 -19.20 -5.92
CA ASN A 244 -2.14 -20.48 -6.14
C ASN A 244 -2.42 -21.55 -5.08
N GLY A 245 -3.22 -21.25 -4.04
CA GLY A 245 -3.53 -22.23 -2.99
C GLY A 245 -4.27 -21.66 -1.77
N ARG A 246 -5.54 -22.08 -1.64
CA ARG A 246 -6.50 -21.96 -0.51
C ARG A 246 -6.04 -21.19 0.74
N LEU A 247 -6.39 -19.91 0.82
CA LEU A 247 -6.82 -19.35 2.10
C LEU A 247 -8.33 -19.51 2.21
N SER A 248 -8.78 -20.00 3.36
CA SER A 248 -10.20 -20.15 3.67
C SER A 248 -10.83 -18.76 3.78
N THR A 249 -12.06 -18.56 3.31
CA THR A 249 -12.85 -17.33 3.51
C THR A 249 -12.83 -16.86 4.97
N ARG A 250 -12.69 -17.79 5.93
CA ARG A 250 -12.53 -17.52 7.36
C ARG A 250 -11.28 -16.69 7.69
N GLN A 251 -10.17 -16.90 6.99
CA GLN A 251 -8.92 -16.17 7.23
C GLN A 251 -8.99 -14.73 6.73
N ILE A 252 -9.70 -14.50 5.62
CA ILE A 252 -10.00 -13.15 5.12
C ILE A 252 -10.93 -12.44 6.11
N ALA A 253 -11.95 -13.14 6.61
CA ALA A 253 -12.83 -12.59 7.63
C ALA A 253 -12.04 -12.20 8.89
N ILE A 254 -11.15 -13.06 9.40
CA ILE A 254 -10.32 -12.75 10.58
C ILE A 254 -9.44 -11.51 10.33
N ALA A 255 -8.81 -11.40 9.16
CA ALA A 255 -7.97 -10.24 8.84
C ALA A 255 -8.80 -8.96 8.73
N ALA A 256 -9.97 -9.02 8.11
CA ALA A 256 -10.90 -7.90 8.04
C ALA A 256 -11.42 -7.51 9.42
N THR A 257 -11.81 -8.48 10.26
CA THR A 257 -12.26 -8.21 11.63
C THR A 257 -11.15 -7.57 12.46
N ALA A 258 -9.92 -8.09 12.41
CA ALA A 258 -8.79 -7.48 13.10
C ALA A 258 -8.54 -6.03 12.62
N ALA A 259 -8.61 -5.79 11.31
CA ALA A 259 -8.54 -4.46 10.70
C ALA A 259 -9.62 -3.51 11.21
N THR A 260 -10.87 -3.95 11.17
CA THR A 260 -12.01 -3.16 11.63
C THR A 260 -11.92 -2.89 13.13
N THR A 261 -11.61 -3.89 13.96
CA THR A 261 -11.51 -3.72 15.41
C THR A 261 -10.42 -2.73 15.78
N ALA A 262 -9.23 -2.83 15.18
CA ALA A 262 -8.16 -1.87 15.44
C ALA A 262 -8.54 -0.46 14.96
N GLY A 263 -9.11 -0.33 13.75
CA GLY A 263 -9.55 0.95 13.22
C GLY A 263 -10.63 1.62 14.07
N VAL A 264 -11.60 0.85 14.56
CA VAL A 264 -12.61 1.35 15.50
C VAL A 264 -11.96 1.79 16.81
N LEU A 265 -11.04 0.99 17.36
CA LEU A 265 -10.38 1.31 18.63
C LEU A 265 -9.55 2.60 18.54
N LEU A 266 -8.82 2.79 17.42
CA LEU A 266 -8.10 4.04 17.12
C LEU A 266 -9.07 5.21 16.94
N ALA A 267 -10.14 5.05 16.16
CA ALA A 267 -11.11 6.11 15.97
C ALA A 267 -11.78 6.54 17.28
N THR A 268 -12.13 5.58 18.15
CA THR A 268 -12.70 5.90 19.48
C THR A 268 -11.69 6.58 20.38
N ALA A 269 -10.41 6.22 20.29
CA ALA A 269 -9.34 6.87 21.04
C ALA A 269 -9.21 8.36 20.71
N HIS A 270 -9.34 8.74 19.43
CA HIS A 270 -9.33 10.15 19.03
C HIS A 270 -10.54 10.90 19.59
N THR A 271 -11.74 10.32 19.56
CA THR A 271 -12.94 11.01 20.07
C THR A 271 -12.91 11.26 21.58
N PHE A 272 -12.30 10.37 22.37
CA PHE A 272 -12.20 10.56 23.83
C PHE A 272 -11.18 11.64 24.23
N ASN A 273 -10.23 11.97 23.36
CA ASN A 273 -9.20 12.96 23.67
C ASN A 273 -9.72 14.41 23.46
N GLU A 274 -10.82 14.60 22.73
CA GLU A 274 -11.44 15.92 22.50
C GLU A 274 -12.42 16.34 23.62
N GLU A 275 -12.80 15.42 24.52
CA GLU A 275 -13.83 15.67 25.54
C GLU A 275 -13.29 16.17 26.89
N GLU A 276 -12.02 16.58 27.02
CA GLU A 276 -11.57 17.27 28.23
C GLU A 276 -12.14 18.70 28.23
N PRO A 277 -13.22 19.01 28.97
CA PRO A 277 -13.86 20.30 28.89
C PRO A 277 -12.97 21.28 29.63
N ALA A 278 -12.47 22.29 28.91
CA ALA A 278 -11.85 23.45 29.51
C ALA A 278 -12.74 23.97 30.66
N GLU A 279 -12.28 23.78 31.89
CA GLU A 279 -12.86 24.32 33.09
C GLU A 279 -12.63 25.84 33.10
N ALA A 280 -13.39 26.56 32.27
CA ALA A 280 -13.39 28.00 32.20
C ALA A 280 -14.37 28.57 33.24
N THR A 281 -13.76 29.05 34.31
CA THR A 281 -14.39 29.82 35.37
C THR A 281 -14.87 31.18 34.85
N SER A 282 -16.20 31.31 34.77
CA SER A 282 -17.02 32.49 35.12
C SER A 282 -17.04 33.80 34.28
N THR A 283 -18.29 34.23 34.05
CA THR A 283 -18.86 35.60 34.04
C THR A 283 -18.70 36.54 32.84
N SER A 284 -19.83 36.81 32.16
CA SER A 284 -20.38 38.14 31.82
C SER A 284 -21.70 37.94 31.05
N VAL A 285 -22.87 38.01 31.70
CA VAL A 285 -23.78 39.17 31.76
C VAL A 285 -23.80 40.02 30.48
N GLY A 286 -24.88 39.91 29.67
CA GLY A 286 -25.14 40.88 28.60
C GLY A 286 -26.24 40.49 27.61
N GLN A 287 -27.46 40.95 27.89
CA GLN A 287 -28.51 41.35 26.94
C GLN A 287 -29.15 40.32 25.99
N THR A 288 -30.36 39.93 26.40
CA THR A 288 -31.48 39.57 25.54
C THR A 288 -32.12 40.82 24.92
N THR A 289 -32.12 40.91 23.59
CA THR A 289 -33.19 41.60 22.84
C THR A 289 -33.58 40.77 21.62
N LYS A 290 -34.81 40.27 21.67
CA LYS A 290 -35.55 39.70 20.54
C LYS A 290 -35.89 40.80 19.53
N VAL A 291 -36.22 40.35 18.32
CA VAL A 291 -37.21 40.88 17.34
C VAL A 291 -36.58 41.12 15.98
N SER A 292 -36.79 40.23 15.01
CA SER A 292 -37.82 40.37 13.98
C SER A 292 -37.55 39.44 12.79
N ALA A 293 -38.57 38.69 12.42
CA ALA A 293 -38.63 37.89 11.20
C ALA A 293 -38.98 38.78 10.00
N SER A 294 -38.49 38.43 8.81
CA SER A 294 -39.29 38.54 7.59
C SER A 294 -38.76 37.60 6.48
N PRO A 295 -39.63 36.99 5.65
CA PRO A 295 -39.28 35.94 4.70
C PRO A 295 -39.25 36.42 3.23
N SER A 296 -38.74 35.54 2.35
CA SER A 296 -39.00 35.39 0.88
C SER A 296 -37.78 35.64 -0.03
N PRO A 297 -37.76 35.19 -1.30
CA PRO A 297 -38.44 34.02 -1.90
C PRO A 297 -37.50 33.10 -2.73
N HIS A 298 -38.05 31.94 -3.10
CA HIS A 298 -37.57 31.04 -4.16
C HIS A 298 -37.12 31.74 -5.46
N PRO A 299 -36.15 31.12 -6.17
CA PRO A 299 -36.17 31.09 -7.62
C PRO A 299 -36.37 29.67 -8.18
N THR A 300 -37.33 29.61 -9.09
CA THR A 300 -37.79 28.50 -9.94
C THR A 300 -36.70 28.01 -10.92
N PRO A 301 -36.69 26.73 -11.31
CA PRO A 301 -35.71 26.16 -12.25
C PRO A 301 -35.92 26.63 -13.70
N ARG A 302 -34.82 26.92 -14.42
CA ARG A 302 -34.82 27.18 -15.86
C ARG A 302 -34.47 25.94 -16.70
N PRO A 303 -34.96 25.89 -17.95
CA PRO A 303 -35.14 24.68 -18.72
C PRO A 303 -33.86 24.14 -19.36
N THR A 304 -33.84 22.82 -19.45
CA THR A 304 -32.90 21.99 -20.20
C THR A 304 -32.87 22.37 -21.67
N THR A 305 -31.66 22.58 -22.20
CA THR A 305 -31.41 22.68 -23.65
C THR A 305 -31.13 21.28 -24.19
N PRO A 306 -31.75 20.86 -25.31
CA PRO A 306 -31.54 19.54 -25.89
C PRO A 306 -30.29 19.55 -26.78
N THR A 307 -29.19 18.99 -26.29
CA THR A 307 -27.98 18.83 -27.11
C THR A 307 -27.95 17.46 -27.77
N ARG A 308 -28.52 17.44 -28.98
CA ARG A 308 -28.01 16.77 -30.20
C ARG A 308 -27.47 15.35 -30.03
N ASN A 309 -28.33 14.37 -30.31
CA ASN A 309 -27.92 13.00 -30.66
C ASN A 309 -26.90 13.03 -31.81
N PRO A 310 -25.71 12.43 -31.66
CA PRO A 310 -24.87 12.14 -32.81
C PRO A 310 -25.53 11.03 -33.62
N THR A 311 -25.76 11.33 -34.90
CA THR A 311 -26.10 10.35 -35.93
C THR A 311 -25.12 9.18 -35.85
N PRO A 312 -25.60 7.91 -35.85
CA PRO A 312 -24.74 6.75 -35.69
C PRO A 312 -23.77 6.65 -36.88
N SER A 313 -22.49 6.83 -36.59
CA SER A 313 -21.42 6.38 -37.48
C SER A 313 -21.54 4.85 -37.60
N PRO A 314 -21.56 4.29 -38.81
CA PRO A 314 -21.58 2.84 -38.95
C PRO A 314 -20.26 2.30 -38.37
N PHE A 315 -20.35 1.34 -37.45
CA PHE A 315 -19.24 0.54 -36.89
C PHE A 315 -18.42 1.09 -35.70
N LYS A 316 -18.96 1.93 -34.80
CA LYS A 316 -18.41 2.00 -33.42
C LYS A 316 -19.09 0.95 -32.56
N THR A 317 -18.55 -0.27 -32.57
CA THR A 317 -18.98 -1.33 -31.67
C THR A 317 -18.77 -0.86 -30.24
N ALA A 318 -19.82 -0.89 -29.40
CA ALA A 318 -19.73 -0.45 -28.00
C ALA A 318 -18.50 -1.07 -27.31
N ALA A 319 -17.75 -0.24 -26.56
CA ALA A 319 -16.56 -0.68 -25.86
C ALA A 319 -16.95 -1.72 -24.80
N LEU A 320 -16.53 -2.97 -25.01
CA LEU A 320 -16.76 -4.05 -24.05
C LEU A 320 -15.64 -4.02 -23.01
N THR A 321 -15.99 -4.25 -21.75
CA THR A 321 -14.98 -4.59 -20.74
C THR A 321 -14.36 -5.96 -21.08
N GLN A 322 -13.15 -6.23 -20.57
CA GLN A 322 -12.47 -7.52 -20.79
C GLN A 322 -13.29 -8.72 -20.27
N ALA A 323 -14.11 -8.53 -19.24
CA ALA A 323 -15.02 -9.56 -18.75
C ALA A 323 -16.16 -9.83 -19.74
N GLN A 324 -16.77 -8.77 -20.30
CA GLN A 324 -17.86 -8.88 -21.27
C GLN A 324 -17.38 -9.46 -22.60
N LEU A 325 -16.18 -9.08 -23.08
CA LEU A 325 -15.57 -9.65 -24.29
C LEU A 325 -15.41 -11.17 -24.17
N ARG A 326 -14.84 -11.65 -23.04
CA ARG A 326 -14.69 -13.09 -22.80
C ARG A 326 -16.02 -13.81 -22.64
N ALA A 327 -16.99 -13.18 -21.98
CA ALA A 327 -18.33 -13.75 -21.85
C ALA A 327 -19.03 -13.87 -23.21
N ALA A 328 -18.85 -12.89 -24.10
CA ALA A 328 -19.41 -12.91 -25.45
C ALA A 328 -18.77 -14.01 -26.33
N VAL A 329 -17.45 -14.17 -26.29
CA VAL A 329 -16.73 -15.24 -27.00
C VAL A 329 -17.13 -16.61 -26.46
N ARG A 330 -17.18 -16.77 -25.13
CA ARG A 330 -17.61 -18.02 -24.47
C ARG A 330 -19.03 -18.42 -24.82
N SER A 331 -19.94 -17.46 -24.91
CA SER A 331 -21.33 -17.73 -25.29
C SER A 331 -21.52 -17.92 -26.79
N GLY A 332 -20.46 -17.87 -27.61
CA GLY A 332 -20.56 -17.94 -29.08
C GLY A 332 -21.22 -16.71 -29.71
N ARG A 333 -21.41 -15.62 -28.96
CA ARG A 333 -21.98 -14.36 -29.50
C ARG A 333 -20.98 -13.56 -30.31
N LEU A 334 -19.70 -13.87 -30.19
CA LEU A 334 -18.62 -13.18 -30.85
C LEU A 334 -17.61 -14.23 -31.32
N SER A 335 -17.47 -14.36 -32.64
CA SER A 335 -16.52 -15.31 -33.24
C SER A 335 -15.08 -14.79 -33.13
N LEU A 336 -14.08 -15.65 -33.32
CA LEU A 336 -12.69 -15.23 -33.34
C LEU A 336 -12.41 -14.20 -34.46
N ALA A 337 -13.06 -14.35 -35.61
CA ALA A 337 -13.01 -13.39 -36.71
C ALA A 337 -13.59 -12.02 -36.30
N ASP A 338 -14.69 -12.01 -35.56
CA ASP A 338 -15.27 -10.77 -35.04
C ASP A 338 -14.32 -10.10 -34.03
N VAL A 339 -13.63 -10.88 -33.18
CA VAL A 339 -12.61 -10.32 -32.27
C VAL A 339 -11.52 -9.59 -33.05
N PHE A 340 -11.01 -10.19 -34.14
CA PHE A 340 -9.94 -9.58 -34.94
C PHE A 340 -10.36 -8.34 -35.73
N ARG A 341 -11.66 -8.18 -36.03
CA ARG A 341 -12.20 -6.98 -36.70
C ARG A 341 -12.49 -5.81 -35.77
N ARG A 342 -12.49 -6.03 -34.45
CA ARG A 342 -12.77 -4.96 -33.47
C ARG A 342 -11.57 -4.04 -33.29
N ASP A 343 -11.84 -2.74 -33.24
CA ASP A 343 -10.81 -1.70 -33.15
C ASP A 343 -10.63 -1.09 -31.74
N ASP A 344 -11.37 -1.58 -30.73
CA ASP A 344 -11.31 -1.03 -29.37
C ASP A 344 -10.02 -1.41 -28.62
N GLU A 345 -9.54 -0.49 -27.77
CA GLU A 345 -8.30 -0.65 -27.01
C GLU A 345 -8.30 -1.89 -26.10
N VAL A 346 -9.47 -2.24 -25.56
CA VAL A 346 -9.62 -3.42 -24.68
C VAL A 346 -9.36 -4.71 -25.44
N THR A 347 -9.89 -4.82 -26.66
CA THR A 347 -9.65 -5.97 -27.54
C THR A 347 -8.19 -6.00 -27.98
N LYS A 348 -7.64 -4.89 -28.47
CA LYS A 348 -6.23 -4.79 -28.91
C LYS A 348 -5.24 -5.17 -27.80
N GLY A 349 -5.47 -4.70 -26.58
CA GLY A 349 -4.62 -4.96 -25.41
C GLY A 349 -4.81 -6.34 -24.76
N THR A 350 -5.80 -7.13 -25.19
CA THR A 350 -6.04 -8.46 -24.63
C THR A 350 -5.09 -9.49 -25.26
N GLY A 351 -4.48 -10.35 -24.45
CA GLY A 351 -3.65 -11.45 -24.93
C GLY A 351 -4.49 -12.55 -25.61
N ILE A 352 -4.03 -13.03 -26.76
CA ILE A 352 -4.77 -13.98 -27.62
C ILE A 352 -5.15 -15.27 -26.89
N GLY A 353 -4.25 -15.80 -26.06
CA GLY A 353 -4.48 -17.00 -25.24
C GLY A 353 -5.72 -16.93 -24.36
N ARG A 354 -6.02 -15.75 -23.81
CA ARG A 354 -7.21 -15.55 -22.96
C ARG A 354 -8.51 -15.63 -23.75
N ILE A 355 -8.49 -15.31 -25.04
CA ILE A 355 -9.64 -15.36 -25.95
C ILE A 355 -9.81 -16.79 -26.48
N VAL A 356 -8.73 -17.40 -26.99
CA VAL A 356 -8.84 -18.74 -27.60
C VAL A 356 -9.20 -19.82 -26.57
N ARG A 357 -8.72 -19.73 -25.31
CA ARG A 357 -9.10 -20.66 -24.22
C ARG A 357 -10.58 -20.63 -23.83
N VAL A 358 -11.31 -19.58 -24.21
CA VAL A 358 -12.75 -19.50 -23.92
C VAL A 358 -13.60 -19.84 -25.15
N LEU A 359 -12.98 -20.19 -26.28
CA LEU A 359 -13.73 -20.63 -27.45
C LEU A 359 -14.51 -21.91 -27.14
N PRO A 360 -15.80 -21.97 -27.49
CA PRO A 360 -16.54 -23.21 -27.39
C PRO A 360 -15.91 -24.25 -28.34
N ARG A 361 -16.01 -25.54 -27.98
CA ARG A 361 -15.62 -26.71 -28.80
C ARG A 361 -14.12 -27.02 -28.95
N HIS A 362 -13.23 -26.22 -28.39
CA HIS A 362 -11.79 -26.44 -28.54
C HIS A 362 -11.15 -26.87 -27.23
N THR A 363 -10.35 -27.94 -27.25
CA THR A 363 -9.59 -28.38 -26.08
C THR A 363 -8.34 -27.53 -25.91
N SER A 364 -7.82 -27.46 -24.68
CA SER A 364 -6.56 -26.77 -24.38
C SER A 364 -5.39 -27.30 -25.22
N GLU A 365 -5.40 -28.59 -25.58
CA GLU A 365 -4.37 -29.22 -26.40
C GLU A 365 -4.44 -28.76 -27.86
N GLN A 366 -5.63 -28.71 -28.45
CA GLN A 366 -5.83 -28.19 -29.81
C GLN A 366 -5.41 -26.72 -29.90
N ILE A 367 -5.80 -25.91 -28.93
CA ILE A 367 -5.42 -24.50 -28.86
C ILE A 367 -3.90 -24.35 -28.76
N SER A 368 -3.25 -25.14 -27.91
CA SER A 368 -1.79 -25.13 -27.77
C SER A 368 -1.08 -25.54 -29.07
N ALA A 369 -1.61 -26.55 -29.77
CA ALA A 369 -1.07 -27.00 -31.05
C ALA A 369 -1.16 -25.92 -32.14
N VAL A 370 -2.31 -25.24 -32.25
CA VAL A 370 -2.50 -24.15 -33.24
C VAL A 370 -1.61 -22.95 -32.91
N LEU A 371 -1.53 -22.53 -31.64
CA LEU A 371 -0.64 -21.44 -31.22
C LEU A 371 0.82 -21.77 -31.53
N THR A 372 1.24 -23.01 -31.28
CA THR A 372 2.61 -23.49 -31.57
C THR A 372 2.88 -23.52 -33.07
N ALA A 373 1.97 -24.05 -33.89
CA ALA A 373 2.10 -24.09 -35.35
C ALA A 373 2.08 -22.68 -35.99
N GLY A 374 1.44 -21.72 -35.32
CA GLY A 374 1.45 -20.31 -35.68
C GLY A 374 2.69 -19.53 -35.22
N GLY A 375 3.51 -20.09 -34.33
CA GLY A 375 4.58 -19.34 -33.66
C GLY A 375 4.02 -18.16 -32.85
N ILE A 376 2.86 -18.35 -32.22
CA ILE A 376 2.12 -17.30 -31.51
C ILE A 376 2.27 -17.53 -30.00
N ALA A 377 2.81 -16.56 -29.30
CA ALA A 377 2.90 -16.63 -27.84
C ALA A 377 1.52 -16.42 -27.21
N GLU A 378 1.21 -17.17 -26.16
CA GLU A 378 -0.12 -17.14 -25.54
C GLU A 378 -0.47 -15.76 -24.93
N ASN A 379 0.54 -15.03 -24.49
CA ASN A 379 0.43 -13.66 -23.98
C ASN A 379 0.54 -12.59 -25.08
N GLN A 380 0.74 -12.97 -26.34
CA GLN A 380 0.82 -12.03 -27.46
C GLN A 380 -0.49 -11.25 -27.58
N ARG A 381 -0.37 -9.93 -27.68
CA ARG A 381 -1.53 -9.04 -27.78
C ARG A 381 -2.15 -9.16 -29.18
N ILE A 382 -3.46 -8.94 -29.27
CA ILE A 382 -4.19 -9.07 -30.53
C ILE A 382 -3.72 -8.03 -31.56
N ASP A 383 -3.33 -6.83 -31.11
CA ASP A 383 -2.77 -5.79 -31.99
C ASP A 383 -1.37 -6.12 -32.54
N THR A 384 -0.59 -6.97 -31.87
CA THR A 384 0.74 -7.38 -32.32
C THR A 384 0.75 -8.68 -33.13
N LEU A 385 -0.42 -9.28 -33.38
CA LEU A 385 -0.53 -10.43 -34.29
C LEU A 385 -0.40 -9.99 -35.73
N SER A 386 0.56 -10.58 -36.45
CA SER A 386 0.68 -10.40 -37.89
C SER A 386 -0.51 -11.03 -38.65
N GLU A 387 -0.80 -10.54 -39.84
CA GLU A 387 -1.90 -11.07 -40.66
C GLU A 387 -1.79 -12.59 -40.93
N PRO A 388 -0.60 -13.16 -41.25
CA PRO A 388 -0.46 -14.60 -41.40
C PRO A 388 -0.77 -15.39 -40.12
N GLN A 389 -0.46 -14.83 -38.95
CA GLN A 389 -0.77 -15.45 -37.67
C GLN A 389 -2.27 -15.44 -37.37
N ARG A 390 -2.95 -14.34 -37.71
CA ARG A 390 -4.42 -14.23 -37.61
C ARG A 390 -5.09 -15.26 -38.51
N GLN A 391 -4.62 -15.40 -39.75
CA GLN A 391 -5.15 -16.37 -40.70
C GLN A 391 -4.96 -17.81 -40.21
N LYS A 392 -3.76 -18.19 -39.75
CA LYS A 392 -3.51 -19.51 -39.15
C LYS A 392 -4.41 -19.82 -37.94
N LEU A 393 -4.68 -18.81 -37.10
CA LEU A 393 -5.60 -18.98 -35.97
C LEU A 393 -7.04 -19.16 -36.41
N LEU A 394 -7.47 -18.46 -37.47
CA LEU A 394 -8.78 -18.67 -38.04
C LEU A 394 -8.87 -20.07 -38.63
N GLU A 395 -7.95 -20.47 -39.50
CA GLU A 395 -7.94 -21.80 -40.12
C GLU A 395 -7.88 -22.95 -39.11
N GLY A 396 -7.08 -22.80 -38.04
CA GLY A 396 -6.92 -23.86 -37.03
C GLY A 396 -8.03 -23.93 -35.98
N LEU A 397 -8.87 -22.90 -35.85
CA LEU A 397 -9.90 -22.80 -34.81
C LEU A 397 -11.30 -22.47 -35.37
N SER A 398 -11.48 -22.50 -36.70
CA SER A 398 -12.76 -22.30 -37.37
C SER A 398 -13.40 -23.65 -37.73
N GLU A 399 -13.82 -24.42 -36.71
CA GLU A 399 -14.76 -25.56 -36.87
C GLU A 399 -15.79 -25.63 -35.73
#